data_AF-A0A7W0WTZ0-F1
#
_entry.id   AF-A0A7W0WTZ0-F1
#
_cell.length_a   1.000
_cell.length_b   1.000
_cell.length_c   1.000
_cell.angle_alpha   90.00
_cell.angle_beta   90.00
_cell.angle_gamma   90.00
#
_symmetry.space_group_name_H-M   'P 1'
#
loop_
_entity.id
_entity.type
_entity.pdbx_description
1 polymer ?
#
loop_
_entity_poly.entity_id
_entity_poly.type
_entity_poly.pdbx_seq_one_letter_code
_entity_poly.pdbx_strand_id
1 'polypeptide(L)'
;MRAILAAIVLVAVMSCDKKDNSEVTDQAARDLTKAQSELSDKQRSIATNAEDVERRKRQLLAEQQALADKEKALAENRQTLGSAQTTLAEARAAYAAAVSSRFAKLDAALAALGTKSDAASKDAAIGLRARREQLATKIAAMPTITDAAWADYSKDVDVTFDMIERDLKKD
;
A
#
# COMPACT_ATOMS: atom_id res chain seq x y z
N MET A 1 45.61 -8.50 -6.43
CA MET A 1 46.74 -8.76 -7.34
C MET A 1 47.74 -7.63 -7.21
N ARG A 2 48.88 -7.90 -6.57
CA ARG A 2 50.00 -6.97 -6.41
C ARG A 2 50.83 -7.02 -7.70
N ALA A 3 51.03 -5.90 -8.36
CA ALA A 3 52.03 -5.74 -9.41
C ALA A 3 52.88 -4.52 -9.05
N ILE A 4 53.97 -4.77 -8.32
CA ILE A 4 55.02 -3.79 -8.04
C ILE A 4 55.93 -3.82 -9.28
N LEU A 5 55.83 -2.82 -10.15
CA LEU A 5 56.82 -2.59 -11.20
C LEU A 5 58.03 -1.88 -10.57
N ALA A 6 59.09 -2.64 -10.33
CA ALA A 6 60.40 -2.12 -10.01
C ALA A 6 61.09 -1.66 -11.32
N ALA A 7 61.26 -0.35 -11.51
CA ALA A 7 62.11 0.19 -12.56
C ALA A 7 63.51 0.42 -11.97
N ILE A 8 64.42 -0.52 -12.23
CA ILE A 8 65.86 -0.36 -12.00
C ILE A 8 66.41 0.44 -13.19
N VAL A 9 66.78 1.70 -12.97
CA VAL A 9 67.56 2.48 -13.94
C VAL A 9 69.02 2.37 -13.55
N LEU A 10 69.74 1.48 -14.23
CA LEU A 10 71.19 1.32 -14.13
C LEU A 10 71.83 2.41 -15.02
N VAL A 11 72.41 3.46 -14.42
CA VAL A 11 73.21 4.44 -15.17
C VAL A 11 74.67 3.98 -15.17
N ALA A 12 75.10 3.40 -16.29
CA ALA A 12 76.50 3.13 -16.56
C ALA A 12 77.20 4.45 -16.96
N VAL A 13 78.20 4.85 -16.18
CA VAL A 13 79.06 6.00 -16.48
C VAL A 13 80.30 5.50 -17.22
N MET A 14 80.40 5.78 -18.53
CA MET A 14 81.68 5.79 -19.24
C MET A 14 81.72 6.86 -20.32
N SER A 15 82.89 7.53 -20.36
CA SER A 15 83.43 8.48 -21.33
C SER A 15 83.03 9.96 -21.23
N CYS A 16 84.05 10.73 -20.86
CA CYS A 16 84.17 12.19 -20.87
C CYS A 16 83.91 12.81 -22.25
N ASP A 17 83.00 13.78 -22.30
CA ASP A 17 83.14 15.00 -23.07
C ASP A 17 82.51 16.14 -22.25
N LYS A 18 83.24 17.24 -22.01
CA LYS A 18 82.83 18.34 -21.11
C LYS A 18 81.75 19.17 -21.80
N LYS A 19 80.50 18.76 -21.62
CA LYS A 19 79.30 19.58 -21.84
C LYS A 19 78.53 19.57 -20.53
N ASP A 20 78.21 20.74 -19.97
CA ASP A 20 77.58 20.89 -18.66
C ASP A 20 76.23 20.14 -18.61
N ASN A 21 76.28 18.89 -18.15
CA ASN A 21 75.12 17.99 -17.99
C ASN A 21 74.40 18.21 -16.64
N SER A 22 74.79 19.23 -15.86
CA SER A 22 74.15 19.55 -14.58
C SER A 22 72.70 20.01 -14.78
N GLU A 23 72.42 20.83 -15.80
CA GLU A 23 71.06 21.31 -16.07
C GLU A 23 70.10 20.18 -16.45
N VAL A 24 70.57 19.20 -17.24
CA VAL A 24 69.79 18.01 -17.63
C VAL A 24 69.52 17.12 -16.41
N THR A 25 70.50 16.97 -15.52
CA THR A 25 70.38 16.17 -14.30
C THR A 25 69.45 16.84 -13.29
N ASP A 26 69.55 18.15 -13.12
CA ASP A 26 68.69 18.95 -12.25
C ASP A 26 67.24 18.98 -12.75
N GLN A 27 67.05 19.03 -14.07
CA GLN A 27 65.72 18.96 -14.67
C GLN A 27 65.09 17.57 -14.46
N ALA A 28 65.85 16.49 -14.66
CA ALA A 28 65.38 15.14 -14.39
C ALA A 28 65.02 14.92 -12.91
N ALA A 29 65.78 15.50 -11.98
CA ALA A 29 65.48 15.46 -10.54
C ALA A 29 64.18 16.21 -10.19
N ARG A 30 63.96 17.39 -10.81
CA ARG A 30 62.70 18.15 -10.66
C ARG A 30 61.50 17.40 -11.21
N ASP A 31 61.63 16.80 -12.39
CA ASP A 31 60.56 16.04 -13.04
C ASP A 31 60.21 14.78 -12.25
N LEU A 32 61.20 14.07 -11.69
CA LEU A 32 60.98 12.92 -10.81
C LEU A 32 60.22 13.33 -9.53
N THR A 33 60.63 14.43 -8.91
CA THR A 33 59.97 14.95 -7.70
C THR A 33 58.51 15.33 -7.98
N LYS A 34 58.26 15.96 -9.13
CA LYS A 34 56.90 16.30 -9.58
C LYS A 34 56.05 15.05 -9.82
N ALA A 35 56.61 14.06 -10.52
CA ALA A 35 55.93 12.78 -10.77
C ALA A 35 55.60 12.02 -9.48
N GLN A 36 56.49 12.06 -8.47
CA GLN A 36 56.23 11.47 -7.15
C GLN A 36 55.10 12.19 -6.41
N SER A 37 55.05 13.53 -6.46
CA SER A 37 53.95 14.30 -5.87
C SER A 37 52.62 13.97 -6.53
N GLU A 38 52.57 13.97 -7.87
CA GLU A 38 51.36 13.63 -8.63
C GLU A 38 50.90 12.20 -8.36
N LEU A 39 51.83 11.25 -8.20
CA LEU A 39 51.51 9.87 -7.84
C LEU A 39 50.92 9.77 -6.43
N SER A 40 51.51 10.48 -5.46
CA SER A 40 50.99 10.56 -4.08
C SER A 40 49.58 11.14 -4.06
N ASP A 41 49.31 12.20 -4.82
CA ASP A 41 47.98 12.80 -4.90
C ASP A 41 46.96 11.87 -5.55
N LYS A 42 47.35 11.16 -6.62
CA LYS A 42 46.52 10.11 -7.24
C LYS A 42 46.22 8.97 -6.26
N GLN A 43 47.20 8.53 -5.47
CA GLN A 43 46.99 7.48 -4.46
C GLN A 43 45.99 7.91 -3.39
N ARG A 44 46.09 9.15 -2.89
CA ARG A 44 45.11 9.70 -1.92
C ARG A 44 43.72 9.82 -2.53
N SER A 45 43.63 10.28 -3.78
CA SER A 45 42.36 10.37 -4.51
C SER A 45 41.72 8.99 -4.69
N ILE A 46 42.48 7.97 -5.07
CA ILE A 46 41.99 6.58 -5.21
C ILE A 46 41.49 6.04 -3.87
N ALA A 47 42.22 6.27 -2.77
CA ALA A 47 41.80 5.82 -1.44
C ALA A 47 40.45 6.46 -1.03
N THR A 48 40.30 7.77 -1.24
CA THR A 48 39.05 8.49 -0.96
C THR A 48 37.90 7.96 -1.81
N ASN A 49 38.13 7.74 -3.10
CA ASN A 49 37.12 7.19 -4.00
C ASN A 49 36.70 5.76 -3.59
N ALA A 50 37.64 4.93 -3.11
CA ALA A 50 37.33 3.59 -2.64
C ALA A 50 36.43 3.61 -1.39
N GLU A 51 36.69 4.50 -0.44
CA GLU A 51 35.83 4.70 0.74
C GLU A 51 34.42 5.16 0.35
N ASP A 52 34.33 6.07 -0.62
CA ASP A 52 33.05 6.55 -1.15
C ASP A 52 32.25 5.44 -1.84
N VAL A 53 32.90 4.59 -2.62
CA VAL A 53 32.26 3.44 -3.26
C VAL A 53 31.71 2.47 -2.22
N GLU A 54 32.49 2.13 -1.18
CA GLU A 54 32.02 1.22 -0.12
C GLU A 54 30.88 1.83 0.69
N ARG A 55 30.90 3.14 0.94
CA ARG A 55 29.78 3.85 1.58
C ARG A 55 28.51 3.77 0.73
N ARG A 56 28.60 4.05 -0.57
CA ARG A 56 27.46 3.97 -1.50
C ARG A 56 26.93 2.55 -1.63
N LYS A 57 27.80 1.54 -1.63
CA LYS A 57 27.42 0.13 -1.65
C LYS A 57 26.60 -0.25 -0.42
N ARG A 58 27.03 0.16 0.78
CA ARG A 58 26.27 -0.06 2.02
C ARG A 58 24.91 0.63 1.98
N GLN A 59 24.87 1.86 1.49
CA GLN A 59 23.62 2.60 1.34
C GLN A 59 22.65 1.89 0.37
N LEU A 60 23.14 1.45 -0.80
CA LEU A 60 22.33 0.72 -1.77
C LEU A 60 21.75 -0.57 -1.20
N LEU A 61 22.53 -1.33 -0.42
CA LEU A 61 22.03 -2.53 0.26
C LEU A 61 20.93 -2.20 1.28
N ALA A 62 21.09 -1.13 2.04
CA ALA A 62 20.06 -0.68 2.97
C ALA A 62 18.78 -0.23 2.25
N GLU A 63 18.91 0.48 1.12
CA GLU A 63 17.78 0.89 0.28
C GLU A 63 17.07 -0.30 -0.35
N GLN A 64 17.80 -1.32 -0.81
CA GLN A 64 17.23 -2.57 -1.33
C GLN A 64 16.45 -3.32 -0.25
N GLN A 65 16.99 -3.43 0.96
CA GLN A 65 16.27 -4.05 2.07
C GLN A 65 14.98 -3.28 2.41
N ALA A 66 15.07 -1.96 2.50
CA ALA A 66 13.91 -1.11 2.78
C ALA A 66 12.84 -1.22 1.67
N LEU A 67 13.25 -1.40 0.41
CA LEU A 67 12.33 -1.65 -0.69
C LEU A 67 11.64 -3.02 -0.55
N ALA A 68 12.40 -4.07 -0.26
CA ALA A 68 11.85 -5.41 -0.04
C ALA A 68 10.83 -5.44 1.12
N ASP A 69 11.13 -4.73 2.21
CA ASP A 69 10.21 -4.60 3.35
C ASP A 69 8.92 -3.86 2.97
N LYS A 70 9.02 -2.80 2.16
CA LYS A 70 7.84 -2.07 1.64
C LYS A 70 7.00 -2.92 0.69
N GLU A 71 7.64 -3.70 -0.18
CA GLU A 71 6.94 -4.61 -1.10
C GLU A 71 6.17 -5.69 -0.33
N LYS A 72 6.79 -6.25 0.72
CA LYS A 72 6.15 -7.21 1.62
C LYS A 72 4.94 -6.58 2.32
N ALA A 73 5.11 -5.40 2.93
CA ALA A 73 4.01 -4.70 3.59
C ALA A 73 2.87 -4.36 2.63
N LEU A 74 3.18 -3.99 1.39
CA LEU A 74 2.17 -3.73 0.37
C LEU A 74 1.38 -5.00 0.00
N ALA A 75 2.04 -6.15 -0.09
CA ALA A 75 1.38 -7.43 -0.34
C ALA A 75 0.43 -7.81 0.81
N GLU A 76 0.88 -7.67 2.07
CA GLU A 76 0.07 -7.91 3.26
C GLU A 76 -1.16 -6.98 3.33
N ASN A 77 -0.98 -5.70 3.01
CA ASN A 77 -2.08 -4.73 2.95
C ASN A 77 -3.10 -5.07 1.85
N ARG A 78 -2.64 -5.51 0.67
CA ARG A 78 -3.53 -5.96 -0.41
C ARG A 78 -4.33 -7.19 -0.02
N GLN A 79 -3.70 -8.15 0.63
CA GLN A 79 -4.39 -9.34 1.14
C GLN A 79 -5.45 -8.94 2.17
N THR A 80 -5.10 -8.09 3.13
CA THR A 80 -6.03 -7.62 4.17
C THR A 80 -7.21 -6.87 3.58
N LEU A 81 -6.97 -5.98 2.60
CA LEU A 81 -8.04 -5.26 1.90
C LEU A 81 -8.96 -6.23 1.15
N GLY A 82 -8.40 -7.24 0.47
CA GLY A 82 -9.19 -8.27 -0.20
C GLY A 82 -10.09 -9.05 0.76
N SER A 83 -9.55 -9.48 1.90
CA SER A 83 -10.34 -10.15 2.95
C SER A 83 -11.46 -9.26 3.49
N ALA A 84 -11.17 -7.98 3.76
CA ALA A 84 -12.17 -7.04 4.25
C ALA A 84 -13.31 -6.81 3.24
N GLN A 85 -12.99 -6.73 1.94
CA GLN A 85 -13.98 -6.60 0.87
C GLN A 85 -14.88 -7.84 0.78
N THR A 86 -14.32 -9.05 0.90
CA THR A 86 -15.10 -10.29 0.94
C THR A 86 -16.04 -10.32 2.15
N THR A 87 -15.54 -10.03 3.34
CA THR A 87 -16.36 -9.98 4.56
C THR A 87 -17.49 -8.95 4.45
N LEU A 88 -17.23 -7.78 3.87
CA LEU A 88 -18.26 -6.76 3.64
C LEU A 88 -19.34 -7.27 2.68
N ALA A 89 -18.96 -7.91 1.58
CA ALA A 89 -19.92 -8.47 0.62
C ALA A 89 -20.78 -9.57 1.24
N GLU A 90 -20.18 -10.47 2.02
CA GLU A 90 -20.88 -11.52 2.77
C GLU A 90 -21.87 -10.94 3.79
N ALA A 91 -21.44 -9.93 4.56
CA ALA A 91 -22.30 -9.25 5.53
C ALA A 91 -23.51 -8.58 4.86
N ARG A 92 -23.31 -7.95 3.69
CA ARG A 92 -24.40 -7.37 2.90
C ARG A 92 -25.36 -8.43 2.37
N ALA A 93 -24.84 -9.54 1.86
CA ALA A 93 -25.66 -10.64 1.39
C ALA A 93 -26.48 -11.27 2.53
N ALA A 94 -25.87 -11.46 3.70
CA ALA A 94 -26.56 -11.97 4.89
C ALA A 94 -27.67 -11.01 5.35
N TYR A 95 -27.40 -9.70 5.36
CA TYR A 95 -28.42 -8.69 5.67
C TYR A 95 -29.58 -8.73 4.66
N ALA A 96 -29.29 -8.78 3.36
CA ALA A 96 -30.32 -8.88 2.33
C ALA A 96 -31.20 -10.13 2.48
N ALA A 97 -30.60 -11.29 2.80
CA ALA A 97 -31.33 -12.52 3.08
C ALA A 97 -32.21 -12.41 4.33
N ALA A 98 -31.69 -11.79 5.41
CA ALA A 98 -32.45 -11.57 6.64
C ALA A 98 -33.64 -10.62 6.41
N VAL A 99 -33.42 -9.52 5.70
CA VAL A 99 -34.46 -8.56 5.30
C VAL A 99 -35.53 -9.24 4.45
N SER A 100 -35.14 -10.03 3.45
CA SER A 100 -36.08 -10.78 2.61
C SER A 100 -36.93 -11.76 3.42
N SER A 101 -36.31 -12.51 4.34
CA SER A 101 -37.02 -13.42 5.23
C SER A 101 -38.00 -12.69 6.15
N ARG A 102 -37.59 -11.56 6.73
CA ARG A 102 -38.43 -10.75 7.61
C ARG A 102 -39.60 -10.14 6.86
N PHE A 103 -39.37 -9.69 5.62
CA PHE A 103 -40.39 -9.14 4.74
C PHE A 103 -41.44 -10.19 4.36
N ALA A 104 -41.03 -11.42 4.04
CA ALA A 104 -41.96 -12.52 3.77
C ALA A 104 -42.84 -12.87 4.99
N LYS A 105 -42.28 -12.83 6.21
CA LYS A 105 -43.04 -13.02 7.45
C LYS A 105 -44.06 -11.90 7.66
N LEU A 106 -43.67 -10.67 7.37
CA LEU A 106 -44.55 -9.49 7.44
C LEU A 106 -45.71 -9.59 6.44
N ASP A 107 -45.45 -10.08 5.22
CA ASP A 107 -46.48 -10.36 4.22
C ASP A 107 -47.48 -11.42 4.68
N ALA A 108 -46.98 -12.50 5.28
CA ALA A 108 -47.84 -13.54 5.83
C ALA A 108 -48.72 -13.02 6.99
N ALA A 109 -48.15 -12.21 7.88
CA ALA A 109 -48.88 -11.58 8.98
C ALA A 109 -49.96 -10.60 8.46
N LEU A 110 -49.64 -9.80 7.45
CA LEU A 110 -50.60 -8.91 6.79
C LEU A 110 -51.72 -9.65 6.08
N ALA A 111 -51.41 -10.79 5.44
CA ALA A 111 -52.41 -11.64 4.83
C ALA A 111 -53.36 -12.21 5.89
N ALA A 112 -52.81 -12.70 7.02
CA ALA A 112 -53.59 -13.20 8.15
C ALA A 112 -54.45 -12.11 8.81
N LEU A 113 -53.95 -10.88 8.94
CA LEU A 113 -54.75 -9.75 9.44
C LEU A 113 -55.90 -9.43 8.48
N GLY A 114 -55.66 -9.51 7.16
CA GLY A 114 -56.66 -9.27 6.13
C GLY A 114 -57.82 -10.28 6.08
N THR A 115 -57.68 -11.46 6.70
CA THR A 115 -58.79 -12.43 6.80
C THR A 115 -59.71 -12.16 7.99
N LYS A 116 -59.32 -11.30 8.94
CA LYS A 116 -60.19 -10.87 10.03
C LYS A 116 -61.37 -10.07 9.48
N SER A 117 -62.57 -10.30 10.01
CA SER A 117 -63.82 -9.74 9.48
C SER A 117 -64.19 -8.39 10.09
N ASP A 118 -63.60 -8.01 11.21
CA ASP A 118 -63.86 -6.75 11.90
C ASP A 118 -63.31 -5.54 11.12
N ALA A 119 -64.04 -4.43 11.20
CA ALA A 119 -63.73 -3.22 10.44
C ALA A 119 -62.38 -2.62 10.86
N ALA A 120 -62.05 -2.66 12.15
CA ALA A 120 -60.79 -2.14 12.68
C ALA A 120 -59.56 -2.85 12.08
N SER A 121 -59.58 -4.19 12.05
CA SER A 121 -58.50 -4.98 11.43
C SER A 121 -58.37 -4.74 9.93
N LYS A 122 -59.48 -4.51 9.22
CA LYS A 122 -59.44 -4.18 7.79
C LYS A 122 -58.81 -2.82 7.53
N ASP A 123 -59.18 -1.81 8.31
CA ASP A 123 -58.61 -0.46 8.21
C ASP A 123 -57.12 -0.47 8.58
N ALA A 124 -56.75 -1.19 9.66
CA ALA A 124 -55.36 -1.37 10.06
C ALA A 124 -54.54 -2.09 8.98
N ALA A 125 -55.09 -3.13 8.35
CA ALA A 125 -54.44 -3.85 7.26
C ALA A 125 -54.17 -2.96 6.03
N ILE A 126 -55.06 -2.02 5.71
CA ILE A 126 -54.83 -1.04 4.63
C ILE A 126 -53.63 -0.14 4.96
N GLY A 127 -53.61 0.43 6.17
CA GLY A 127 -52.52 1.31 6.60
C GLY A 127 -51.16 0.60 6.72
N LEU A 128 -51.15 -0.66 7.17
CA LEU A 128 -49.93 -1.46 7.25
C LEU A 128 -49.43 -1.90 5.87
N ARG A 129 -50.32 -2.19 4.91
CA ARG A 129 -49.92 -2.48 3.51
C ARG A 129 -49.22 -1.29 2.86
N ALA A 130 -49.73 -0.08 3.04
CA ALA A 130 -49.08 1.12 2.50
C ALA A 130 -47.65 1.30 3.07
N ARG A 131 -47.45 1.06 4.37
CA ARG A 131 -46.12 1.11 5.00
C ARG A 131 -45.21 -0.01 4.53
N ARG A 132 -45.74 -1.21 4.32
CA ARG A 132 -45.02 -2.35 3.72
C ARG A 132 -44.55 -2.01 2.31
N GLU A 133 -45.37 -1.36 1.48
CA GLU A 133 -44.98 -0.94 0.14
C GLU A 133 -43.85 0.09 0.16
N GLN A 134 -43.92 1.09 1.05
CA GLN A 134 -42.82 2.03 1.26
C GLN A 134 -41.52 1.31 1.67
N LEU A 135 -41.63 0.34 2.58
CA LEU A 135 -40.49 -0.50 2.97
C LEU A 135 -39.95 -1.32 1.80
N ALA A 136 -40.82 -1.85 0.93
CA ALA A 136 -40.43 -2.56 -0.29
C ALA A 136 -39.55 -1.67 -1.19
N THR A 137 -39.95 -0.41 -1.37
CA THR A 137 -39.17 0.57 -2.15
C THR A 137 -37.80 0.83 -1.52
N LYS A 138 -37.74 0.97 -0.19
CA LYS A 138 -36.46 1.14 0.53
C LYS A 138 -35.55 -0.08 0.36
N ILE A 139 -36.11 -1.30 0.48
CA ILE A 139 -35.36 -2.55 0.30
C ILE A 139 -34.86 -2.69 -1.15
N ALA A 140 -35.67 -2.29 -2.15
CA ALA A 140 -35.27 -2.32 -3.55
C ALA A 140 -34.07 -1.38 -3.85
N ALA A 141 -33.87 -0.32 -3.06
CA ALA A 141 -32.72 0.57 -3.17
C ALA A 141 -31.42 -0.01 -2.57
N MET A 142 -31.48 -1.13 -1.83
CA MET A 142 -30.32 -1.73 -1.15
C MET A 142 -29.06 -1.87 -2.02
N PRO A 143 -29.12 -2.33 -3.29
CA PRO A 143 -27.92 -2.52 -4.10
C PRO A 143 -27.21 -1.22 -4.50
N THR A 144 -27.87 -0.06 -4.39
CA THR A 144 -27.31 1.24 -4.78
C THR A 144 -26.77 2.04 -3.60
N ILE A 145 -26.91 1.53 -2.38
CA ILE A 145 -26.46 2.19 -1.16
C ILE A 145 -24.93 2.11 -1.06
N THR A 146 -24.30 3.27 -0.85
CA THR A 146 -22.85 3.36 -0.67
C THR A 146 -22.42 2.84 0.70
N ASP A 147 -21.14 2.49 0.83
CA ASP A 147 -20.56 2.04 2.11
C ASP A 147 -20.75 3.07 3.22
N ALA A 148 -20.58 4.35 2.91
CA ALA A 148 -20.74 5.44 3.87
C ALA A 148 -22.19 5.60 4.37
N ALA A 149 -23.20 5.31 3.54
CA ALA A 149 -24.60 5.43 3.88
C ALA A 149 -25.22 4.13 4.44
N TRP A 150 -24.47 3.03 4.44
CA TRP A 150 -24.99 1.70 4.74
C TRP A 150 -25.57 1.58 6.15
N ALA A 151 -24.88 2.14 7.15
CA ALA A 151 -25.31 2.06 8.54
C ALA A 151 -26.63 2.80 8.81
N ASP A 152 -26.80 3.99 8.24
CA ASP A 152 -28.03 4.76 8.35
C ASP A 152 -29.17 4.09 7.61
N TYR A 153 -28.88 3.56 6.41
CA TYR A 153 -29.83 2.81 5.61
C TYR A 153 -30.37 1.57 6.35
N SER A 154 -29.48 0.71 6.87
CA SER A 154 -29.90 -0.52 7.54
C SER A 154 -30.71 -0.21 8.80
N LYS A 155 -30.30 0.82 9.56
CA LYS A 155 -31.03 1.28 10.74
C LYS A 155 -32.44 1.76 10.39
N ASP A 156 -32.60 2.55 9.32
CA ASP A 156 -33.90 3.06 8.87
C ASP A 156 -34.83 1.92 8.42
N VAL A 157 -34.30 0.94 7.68
CA VAL A 157 -35.02 -0.29 7.30
C VAL A 157 -35.48 -1.06 8.55
N ASP A 158 -34.57 -1.29 9.50
CA ASP A 158 -34.86 -2.06 10.71
C ASP A 158 -35.90 -1.37 11.61
N VAL A 159 -35.79 -0.04 11.79
CA VAL A 159 -36.78 0.76 12.53
C VAL A 159 -38.14 0.69 11.84
N THR A 160 -38.18 0.76 10.51
CA THR A 160 -39.44 0.67 9.75
C THR A 160 -40.10 -0.70 9.96
N PHE A 161 -39.32 -1.79 9.92
CA PHE A 161 -39.83 -3.12 10.25
C PHE A 161 -40.38 -3.17 11.69
N ASP A 162 -39.62 -2.71 12.68
CA ASP A 162 -40.02 -2.74 14.10
C ASP A 162 -41.34 -1.99 14.33
N MET A 163 -41.55 -0.88 13.62
CA MET A 163 -42.80 -0.11 13.68
C MET A 163 -43.98 -0.92 13.12
N ILE A 164 -43.82 -1.54 11.94
CA ILE A 164 -44.90 -2.33 11.33
C ILE A 164 -45.22 -3.55 12.19
N GLU A 165 -44.20 -4.26 12.68
CA GLU A 165 -44.37 -5.44 13.54
C GLU A 165 -45.01 -5.10 14.89
N ARG A 166 -44.69 -3.93 15.46
CA ARG A 166 -45.32 -3.46 16.70
C ARG A 166 -46.79 -3.18 16.50
N ASP A 167 -47.16 -2.56 15.39
CA ASP A 167 -48.56 -2.24 15.11
C ASP A 167 -49.36 -3.50 14.77
N LEU A 168 -48.77 -4.46 14.04
CA LEU A 168 -49.35 -5.79 13.83
C LEU A 168 -49.68 -6.55 15.13
N LYS A 169 -48.94 -6.30 16.23
CA LYS A 169 -49.18 -6.95 17.53
C LYS A 169 -50.28 -6.28 18.35
N LYS A 170 -50.73 -5.08 17.97
CA LYS A 170 -51.80 -4.36 18.67
C LYS A 170 -53.20 -4.77 18.20
N ASP A 171 -53.30 -5.48 17.07
CA ASP A 171 -54.55 -5.92 16.43
C ASP A 171 -54.82 -7.43 16.58
#